data_AF-A0A353GW98-F1
#
_entry.id   AF-A0A353GW98-F1
#
_cell.length_a   1.000
_cell.length_b   1.000
_cell.length_c   1.000
_cell.angle_alpha   90.00
_cell.angle_beta   90.00
_cell.angle_gamma   90.00
#
_symmetry.space_group_name_H-M   'P 1'
#
loop_
_entity.id
_entity.type
_entity.pdbx_description
1 polymer ?
#
loop_
_entity_poly.entity_id
_entity_poly.type
_entity_poly.pdbx_seq_one_letter_code
_entity_poly.pdbx_strand_id
1 'polypeptide(L)'
;LKFGRQRDLVRCGFILMVVNAITVTLVNLLFHTTFDYQAVMLAIANGFLSAVLAIGSLPFLEHIFRLTSPIRLLELSNPGHPLLRRLQIEAPGTYHHSIMVGNLAEAAAEGIGADALWVRVGSYYHDIGKIKRPYFFVENLFTQDNPHEKLNPTLSTLIITYHVKEGAEIAREHGLPEKLVQIIEQHHGTDLVRYFYKRASENAQVEKENLIEEDFRYEGPKPQSKEAALVMLADSVEAAVKSLPKPTPAKVEALVQKIIRERLDDGQFDECNLTLKDLNNVKNSFIKVLGGMFHNRIEYPENVLQEIERKKTNGDTGK
;
A
#
# COMPACT_ATOMS: atom_id res chain seq x y z
N LEU A 1 -13.19 0.80 6.95
CA LEU A 1 -13.26 2.28 6.82
C LEU A 1 -13.38 2.98 8.19
N LYS A 2 -12.31 3.60 8.68
CA LYS A 2 -12.19 4.27 10.00
C LYS A 2 -12.83 5.68 10.08
N PHE A 3 -13.86 5.98 9.26
CA PHE A 3 -14.73 7.15 9.46
C PHE A 3 -15.56 7.07 10.76
N GLY A 4 -15.55 5.91 11.43
CA GLY A 4 -16.08 5.75 12.78
C GLY A 4 -15.49 6.79 13.72
N ARG A 5 -14.17 6.88 13.88
CA ARG A 5 -13.57 7.57 15.04
C ARG A 5 -13.91 9.06 15.20
N GLN A 6 -13.92 9.85 14.12
CA GLN A 6 -14.37 11.26 14.20
C GLN A 6 -15.88 11.38 14.37
N ARG A 7 -16.66 10.57 13.63
CA ARG A 7 -18.11 10.51 13.81
C ARG A 7 -18.47 10.03 15.22
N ASP A 8 -17.67 9.16 15.79
CA ASP A 8 -17.79 8.60 17.12
C ASP A 8 -17.37 9.64 18.16
N LEU A 9 -16.34 10.48 17.91
CA LEU A 9 -16.03 11.64 18.74
C LEU A 9 -17.14 12.69 18.72
N VAL A 10 -17.71 13.00 17.55
CA VAL A 10 -18.86 13.91 17.42
C VAL A 10 -20.10 13.31 18.09
N ARG A 11 -20.35 12.01 17.91
CA ARG A 11 -21.43 11.28 18.59
C ARG A 11 -21.23 11.26 20.10
N CYS A 12 -20.01 10.99 20.58
CA CYS A 12 -19.67 11.05 21.99
C CYS A 12 -19.91 12.45 22.53
N GLY A 13 -19.48 13.50 21.82
CA GLY A 13 -19.76 14.89 22.18
C GLY A 13 -21.26 15.19 22.29
N PHE A 14 -22.05 14.73 21.32
CA PHE A 14 -23.50 14.87 21.34
C PHE A 14 -24.16 14.09 22.48
N ILE A 15 -23.74 12.85 22.72
CA ILE A 15 -24.21 12.02 23.84
C ILE A 15 -23.89 12.73 25.17
N LEU A 16 -22.68 13.25 25.32
CA LEU A 16 -22.22 13.94 26.53
C LEU A 16 -23.03 15.21 26.78
N MET A 17 -23.35 15.97 25.73
CA MET A 17 -24.25 17.12 25.79
C MET A 17 -25.64 16.73 26.29
N VAL A 18 -26.25 15.69 25.73
CA VAL A 18 -27.60 15.22 26.12
C VAL A 18 -27.61 14.68 27.56
N VAL A 19 -26.62 13.85 27.91
CA VAL A 19 -26.49 13.29 29.27
C VAL A 19 -26.30 14.39 30.30
N ASN A 20 -25.45 15.38 30.02
CA ASN A 20 -25.26 16.53 30.90
C ASN A 20 -26.55 17.33 31.08
N ALA A 21 -27.27 17.62 30.00
CA ALA A 21 -28.54 18.33 30.06
C ALA A 21 -29.59 17.59 30.90
N ILE A 22 -29.74 16.28 30.68
CA ILE A 22 -30.68 15.44 31.43
C ILE A 22 -30.28 15.40 32.92
N THR A 23 -29.01 15.16 33.21
CA THR A 23 -28.51 15.04 34.58
C THR A 23 -28.74 16.33 35.37
N VAL A 24 -28.38 17.48 34.79
CA VAL A 24 -28.57 18.78 35.45
C VAL A 24 -30.05 19.16 35.58
N THR A 25 -30.88 18.77 34.60
CA THR A 25 -32.35 18.94 34.69
C THR A 25 -32.93 18.10 35.84
N LEU A 26 -32.52 16.84 35.98
CA LEU A 26 -32.99 15.97 37.06
C LEU A 26 -32.56 16.48 38.44
N VAL A 27 -31.31 16.95 38.58
CA VAL A 27 -30.82 17.55 39.83
C VAL A 27 -31.61 18.83 40.18
N ASN A 28 -31.92 19.66 39.18
CA ASN A 28 -32.77 20.85 39.36
C ASN A 28 -34.15 20.48 39.93
N LEU A 29 -34.80 19.47 39.35
CA LEU A 29 -36.12 19.02 39.80
C LEU A 29 -36.11 18.38 41.20
N LEU A 30 -35.02 17.74 41.59
CA LEU A 30 -34.90 17.04 42.88
C LEU A 30 -34.57 17.96 44.04
N PHE A 31 -33.70 18.97 43.83
CA PHE A 31 -33.07 19.70 44.92
C PHE A 31 -33.35 21.21 44.93
N HIS A 32 -33.91 21.79 43.86
CA HIS A 32 -34.17 23.23 43.79
C HIS A 32 -35.67 23.55 43.82
N THR A 33 -36.02 24.62 44.53
CA THR A 33 -37.41 25.15 44.61
C THR A 33 -37.83 25.90 43.35
N THR A 34 -36.89 26.36 42.54
CA THR A 34 -37.11 27.05 41.26
C THR A 34 -36.18 26.47 40.21
N PHE A 35 -36.65 26.34 38.97
CA PHE A 35 -35.88 25.75 37.88
C PHE A 35 -34.81 26.71 37.35
N ASP A 36 -33.53 26.31 37.41
CA ASP A 36 -32.41 27.08 36.89
C ASP A 36 -32.09 26.73 35.42
N TYR A 37 -32.64 27.53 34.50
CA TYR A 37 -32.38 27.41 33.07
C TYR A 37 -30.92 27.70 32.69
N GLN A 38 -30.20 28.52 33.47
CA GLN A 38 -28.81 28.87 33.18
C GLN A 38 -27.90 27.66 33.41
N ALA A 39 -28.12 26.89 34.48
CA ALA A 39 -27.39 25.66 34.75
C ALA A 39 -27.51 24.63 33.61
N VAL A 40 -28.71 24.45 33.06
CA VAL A 40 -28.94 23.53 31.93
C VAL A 40 -28.23 24.02 30.67
N MET A 41 -28.28 25.33 30.38
CA MET A 41 -27.56 25.92 29.25
C MET A 41 -26.04 25.77 29.39
N LEU A 42 -25.49 25.97 30.58
CA LEU A 42 -24.07 25.75 30.87
C LEU A 42 -23.67 24.28 30.74
N ALA A 43 -24.54 23.34 31.12
CA ALA A 43 -24.31 21.90 30.96
C ALA A 43 -24.22 21.47 29.49
N ILE A 44 -25.12 22.01 28.67
CA ILE A 44 -25.11 21.83 27.21
C ILE A 44 -23.85 22.45 26.60
N ALA A 45 -23.54 23.70 26.97
CA ALA A 45 -22.34 24.39 26.50
C ALA A 45 -21.05 23.67 26.89
N ASN A 46 -20.98 23.10 28.10
CA ASN A 46 -19.86 22.30 28.56
C ASN A 46 -19.64 21.04 27.71
N GLY A 47 -20.72 20.29 27.40
CA GLY A 47 -20.62 19.11 26.54
C GLY A 47 -20.14 19.45 25.13
N PHE A 48 -20.69 20.53 24.54
CA PHE A 48 -20.26 21.03 23.24
C PHE A 48 -18.80 21.48 23.25
N LEU A 49 -18.41 22.33 24.21
CA LEU A 49 -17.05 22.87 24.29
C LEU A 49 -16.02 21.77 24.55
N SER A 50 -16.35 20.77 25.37
CA SER A 50 -15.50 19.60 25.61
C SER A 50 -15.23 18.81 24.33
N ALA A 51 -16.25 18.62 23.48
CA ALA A 51 -16.10 17.94 22.19
C ALA A 51 -15.21 18.76 21.23
N VAL A 52 -15.41 20.08 21.16
CA VAL A 52 -14.58 20.99 20.36
C VAL A 52 -13.13 20.94 20.83
N LEU A 53 -12.88 21.01 22.14
CA LEU A 53 -11.53 20.93 22.71
C LEU A 53 -10.88 19.57 22.46
N ALA A 54 -11.62 18.47 22.58
CA ALA A 54 -11.10 17.13 22.30
C ALA A 54 -10.69 16.97 20.83
N ILE A 55 -11.52 17.43 19.89
CA ILE A 55 -11.21 17.37 18.45
C ILE A 55 -10.07 18.33 18.10
N GLY A 56 -10.09 19.55 18.64
CA GLY A 56 -9.08 20.58 18.37
C GLY A 56 -7.70 20.28 18.97
N SER A 57 -7.66 19.55 20.10
CA SER A 57 -6.39 19.12 20.72
C SER A 57 -5.81 17.85 20.09
N LEU A 58 -6.60 17.07 19.36
CA LEU A 58 -6.17 15.80 18.79
C LEU A 58 -4.93 15.92 17.88
N PRO A 59 -4.80 16.91 16.97
CA PRO A 59 -3.58 17.07 16.15
C PRO A 59 -2.32 17.31 16.99
N PHE A 60 -2.45 18.06 18.10
CA PHE A 60 -1.33 18.33 19.00
C PHE A 60 -0.92 17.07 19.76
N LEU A 61 -1.89 16.31 20.27
CA LEU A 61 -1.64 15.03 20.93
C LEU A 61 -1.03 14.02 19.95
N GLU A 62 -1.53 13.94 18.72
CA GLU A 62 -0.98 13.09 17.67
C GLU A 62 0.47 13.43 17.35
N HIS A 63 0.81 14.71 17.32
CA HIS A 63 2.18 15.17 17.12
C HIS A 63 3.10 14.75 18.29
N ILE A 64 2.67 14.99 19.54
CA ILE A 64 3.44 14.65 20.74
C ILE A 64 3.66 13.14 20.86
N PHE A 65 2.61 12.35 20.63
CA PHE A 65 2.65 10.89 20.79
C PHE A 65 3.05 10.14 19.51
N ARG A 66 3.36 10.85 18.42
CA ARG A 66 3.65 10.29 17.09
C ARG A 66 2.57 9.31 16.59
N LEU A 67 1.32 9.51 17.04
CA LEU A 67 0.20 8.69 16.62
C LEU A 67 -0.27 9.17 15.25
N THR A 68 -0.30 8.25 14.28
CA THR A 68 -0.79 8.60 12.94
C THR A 68 -2.28 8.37 12.88
N SER A 69 -3.05 9.44 12.70
CA SER A 69 -4.49 9.34 12.47
C SER A 69 -4.82 8.80 11.09
N PRO A 70 -6.03 8.23 10.92
CA PRO A 70 -6.57 7.92 9.61
C PRO A 70 -6.59 9.12 8.66
N ILE A 71 -6.75 10.34 9.17
CA ILE A 71 -6.75 11.57 8.37
C ILE A 71 -5.36 11.81 7.79
N ARG A 72 -4.32 11.76 8.62
CA ARG A 72 -2.94 11.86 8.15
C ARG A 72 -2.61 10.77 7.11
N LEU A 73 -3.09 9.55 7.28
CA LEU A 73 -2.93 8.51 6.25
C LEU A 73 -3.67 8.83 4.95
N LEU A 74 -4.87 9.41 5.02
CA LEU A 74 -5.61 9.84 3.84
C LEU A 74 -4.88 10.98 3.10
N GLU A 75 -4.32 11.93 3.84
CA GLU A 75 -3.46 12.98 3.28
C GLU A 75 -2.22 12.38 2.60
N LEU A 76 -1.56 11.42 3.24
CA LEU A 76 -0.43 10.69 2.66
C LEU A 76 -0.82 9.83 1.45
N SER A 77 -2.08 9.43 1.33
CA SER A 77 -2.59 8.69 0.16
C SER A 77 -2.95 9.60 -1.02
N ASN A 78 -2.94 10.92 -0.84
CA ASN A 78 -3.25 11.87 -1.89
C ASN A 78 -2.11 11.94 -2.92
N PRO A 79 -2.36 11.71 -4.23
CA PRO A 79 -1.35 11.86 -5.28
C PRO A 79 -0.70 13.26 -5.34
N GLY A 80 -1.38 14.28 -4.83
CA GLY A 80 -0.84 15.64 -4.70
C GLY A 80 0.19 15.82 -3.57
N HIS A 81 0.39 14.81 -2.71
CA HIS A 81 1.41 14.87 -1.67
C HIS A 81 2.80 15.03 -2.31
N PRO A 82 3.66 15.95 -1.84
CA PRO A 82 4.90 16.30 -2.54
C PRO A 82 5.80 15.11 -2.89
N LEU A 83 5.94 14.14 -1.98
CA LEU A 83 6.79 12.97 -2.20
C LEU A 83 6.19 11.97 -3.22
N LEU A 84 4.87 11.76 -3.23
CA LEU A 84 4.22 10.92 -4.25
C LEU A 84 4.24 11.62 -5.61
N ARG A 85 4.06 12.93 -5.63
CA ARG A 85 4.18 13.73 -6.85
C ARG A 85 5.60 13.64 -7.42
N ARG A 86 6.61 13.65 -6.55
CA ARG A 86 8.00 13.45 -6.92
C ARG A 86 8.23 12.06 -7.53
N LEU A 87 7.75 11.00 -6.86
CA LEU A 87 7.81 9.64 -7.40
C LEU A 87 7.15 9.54 -8.79
N GLN A 88 5.98 10.15 -8.95
CA GLN A 88 5.24 10.17 -10.22
C GLN A 88 6.02 10.84 -11.36
N ILE A 89 6.80 11.88 -11.08
CA ILE A 89 7.55 12.64 -12.09
C ILE A 89 8.91 11.98 -12.38
N GLU A 90 9.64 11.60 -11.33
CA GLU A 90 11.02 11.10 -11.45
C GLU A 90 11.09 9.60 -11.77
N ALA A 91 10.11 8.80 -11.32
CA ALA A 91 10.04 7.35 -11.55
C ALA A 91 8.58 6.90 -11.84
N PRO A 92 8.00 7.32 -12.99
CA PRO A 92 6.58 7.10 -13.29
C PRO A 92 6.19 5.62 -13.36
N GLY A 93 7.09 4.75 -13.84
CA GLY A 93 6.86 3.31 -13.88
C GLY A 93 6.69 2.71 -12.50
N THR A 94 7.60 3.08 -11.59
CA THR A 94 7.54 2.71 -10.16
C THR A 94 6.29 3.28 -9.48
N TYR A 95 5.89 4.51 -9.79
CA TYR A 95 4.63 5.08 -9.29
C TYR A 95 3.43 4.22 -9.70
N HIS A 96 3.32 3.88 -10.99
CA HIS A 96 2.21 3.05 -11.48
C HIS A 96 2.21 1.66 -10.84
N HIS A 97 3.37 1.03 -10.74
CA HIS A 97 3.54 -0.23 -10.02
C HIS A 97 3.04 -0.12 -8.57
N SER A 98 3.50 0.89 -7.83
CA SER A 98 3.13 1.11 -6.42
C SER A 98 1.62 1.25 -6.19
N ILE A 99 0.90 1.91 -7.11
CA ILE A 99 -0.56 2.01 -7.05
C ILE A 99 -1.22 0.64 -7.26
N MET A 100 -0.71 -0.19 -8.20
CA MET A 100 -1.25 -1.52 -8.44
C MET A 100 -0.99 -2.48 -7.28
N VAL A 101 0.21 -2.42 -6.69
CA VAL A 101 0.54 -3.12 -5.45
C VAL A 101 -0.42 -2.72 -4.34
N GLY A 102 -0.69 -1.41 -4.19
CA GLY A 102 -1.64 -0.90 -3.20
C GLY A 102 -3.05 -1.48 -3.35
N ASN A 103 -3.56 -1.57 -4.58
CA ASN A 103 -4.88 -2.14 -4.85
C ASN A 103 -4.96 -3.63 -4.49
N LEU A 104 -3.92 -4.41 -4.82
CA LEU A 104 -3.84 -5.83 -4.50
C LEU A 104 -3.74 -6.05 -2.98
N ALA A 105 -2.81 -5.34 -2.35
CA ALA A 105 -2.51 -5.49 -0.94
C ALA A 105 -3.67 -5.01 -0.06
N GLU A 106 -4.36 -3.91 -0.41
CA GLU A 106 -5.55 -3.40 0.29
C GLU A 106 -6.67 -4.45 0.31
N ALA A 107 -6.98 -5.04 -0.85
CA ALA A 107 -8.03 -6.08 -0.94
C ALA A 107 -7.68 -7.35 -0.16
N ALA A 108 -6.40 -7.72 -0.11
CA ALA A 108 -5.93 -8.83 0.71
C ALA A 108 -6.02 -8.50 2.22
N ALA A 109 -5.67 -7.27 2.61
CA ALA A 109 -5.77 -6.81 3.98
C ALA A 109 -7.22 -6.85 4.49
N GLU A 110 -8.17 -6.38 3.69
CA GLU A 110 -9.61 -6.47 4.00
C GLU A 110 -10.06 -7.92 4.19
N GLY A 111 -9.58 -8.83 3.33
CA GLY A 111 -9.93 -10.26 3.37
C GLY A 111 -9.45 -11.01 4.62
N ILE A 112 -8.44 -10.49 5.32
CA ILE A 112 -7.88 -11.10 6.54
C ILE A 112 -8.06 -10.25 7.81
N GLY A 113 -8.75 -9.11 7.69
CA GLY A 113 -8.94 -8.18 8.81
C GLY A 113 -7.68 -7.42 9.25
N ALA A 114 -6.68 -7.28 8.37
CA ALA A 114 -5.54 -6.40 8.60
C ALA A 114 -5.90 -4.93 8.31
N ASP A 115 -5.02 -3.99 8.66
CA ASP A 115 -5.30 -2.56 8.46
C ASP A 115 -5.08 -2.14 7.00
N ALA A 116 -6.15 -2.23 6.21
CA ALA A 116 -6.16 -1.96 4.78
C ALA A 116 -5.64 -0.56 4.41
N LEU A 117 -5.89 0.46 5.24
CA LEU A 117 -5.43 1.83 4.94
C LEU A 117 -3.91 1.95 5.10
N TRP A 118 -3.34 1.33 6.13
CA TRP A 118 -1.89 1.27 6.29
C TRP A 118 -1.22 0.49 5.16
N VAL A 119 -1.83 -0.62 4.73
CA VAL A 119 -1.32 -1.42 3.62
C VAL A 119 -1.33 -0.60 2.32
N ARG A 120 -2.45 0.03 1.97
CA ARG A 120 -2.56 0.85 0.76
C ARG A 120 -1.52 1.97 0.76
N VAL A 121 -1.44 2.74 1.85
CA VAL A 121 -0.50 3.86 1.93
C VAL A 121 0.93 3.34 1.95
N GLY A 122 1.22 2.27 2.68
CA GLY A 122 2.52 1.60 2.69
C GLY A 122 2.98 1.21 1.29
N SER A 123 2.10 0.60 0.49
CA SER A 123 2.39 0.26 -0.91
C SER A 123 2.68 1.48 -1.78
N TYR A 124 2.08 2.65 -1.52
CA TYR A 124 2.38 3.85 -2.33
C TYR A 124 3.81 4.36 -2.12
N TYR A 125 4.39 4.09 -0.95
CA TYR A 125 5.73 4.58 -0.59
C TYR A 125 6.80 3.47 -0.55
N HIS A 126 6.45 2.19 -0.65
CA HIS A 126 7.38 1.07 -0.43
C HIS A 126 8.67 1.19 -1.28
N ASP A 127 8.52 1.77 -2.46
CA ASP A 127 9.52 1.79 -3.53
C ASP A 127 10.15 3.17 -3.77
N ILE A 128 9.92 4.15 -2.89
CA ILE A 128 10.35 5.54 -3.10
C ILE A 128 11.87 5.72 -3.19
N GLY A 129 12.65 4.74 -2.72
CA GLY A 129 14.11 4.76 -2.89
C GLY A 129 14.54 4.73 -4.36
N LYS A 130 13.72 4.13 -5.24
CA LYS A 130 13.99 4.06 -6.69
C LYS A 130 14.10 5.44 -7.35
N ILE A 131 13.56 6.49 -6.72
CA ILE A 131 13.71 7.90 -7.15
C ILE A 131 15.18 8.29 -7.30
N LYS A 132 16.09 7.77 -6.46
CA LYS A 132 17.52 8.13 -6.52
C LYS A 132 18.18 7.69 -7.82
N ARG A 133 17.78 6.54 -8.37
CA ARG A 133 18.37 5.94 -9.59
C ARG A 133 17.32 5.24 -10.46
N PRO A 134 16.33 5.95 -11.02
CA PRO A 134 15.17 5.33 -11.68
C PRO A 134 15.57 4.45 -12.86
N TYR A 135 16.63 4.83 -13.59
CA TYR A 135 17.13 4.14 -14.78
C TYR A 135 17.60 2.70 -14.54
N PHE A 136 17.86 2.29 -13.28
CA PHE A 136 18.23 0.90 -12.95
C PHE A 136 17.02 -0.01 -12.70
N PHE A 137 15.80 0.51 -12.73
CA PHE A 137 14.60 -0.27 -12.47
C PHE A 137 13.79 -0.44 -13.76
N VAL A 138 13.51 -1.70 -14.11
CA VAL A 138 12.97 -2.09 -15.43
C VAL A 138 11.65 -1.39 -15.76
N GLU A 139 10.81 -1.12 -14.76
CA GLU A 139 9.54 -0.45 -14.93
C GLU A 139 9.68 1.02 -15.39
N ASN A 140 10.85 1.63 -15.20
CA ASN A 140 11.15 3.00 -15.62
C ASN A 140 12.00 3.08 -16.90
N LEU A 141 12.34 1.94 -17.52
CA LEU A 141 13.09 1.93 -18.77
C LEU A 141 12.17 2.32 -19.94
N PHE A 142 12.54 3.40 -20.64
CA PHE A 142 11.87 3.84 -21.86
C PHE A 142 12.55 3.32 -23.13
N THR A 143 13.82 2.91 -23.03
CA THR A 143 14.64 2.37 -24.12
C THR A 143 14.97 0.89 -23.86
N GLN A 144 15.43 0.18 -24.89
CA GLN A 144 15.83 -1.24 -24.76
C GLN A 144 17.22 -1.43 -24.12
N ASP A 145 17.97 -0.37 -23.81
CA ASP A 145 19.32 -0.47 -23.22
C ASP A 145 19.21 -0.61 -21.69
N ASN A 146 19.29 -1.86 -21.21
CA ASN A 146 19.26 -2.19 -19.79
C ASN A 146 20.66 -1.98 -19.17
N PRO A 147 20.84 -1.05 -18.22
CA PRO A 147 22.16 -0.76 -17.66
C PRO A 147 22.80 -1.96 -16.96
N HIS A 148 22.00 -2.91 -16.46
CA HIS A 148 22.49 -4.11 -15.80
C HIS A 148 23.21 -5.10 -16.75
N GLU A 149 23.06 -4.96 -18.07
CA GLU A 149 23.80 -5.80 -19.02
C GLU A 149 25.31 -5.52 -18.96
N LYS A 150 25.68 -4.26 -18.69
CA LYS A 150 27.07 -3.77 -18.62
C LYS A 150 27.70 -3.91 -17.24
N LEU A 151 26.94 -4.36 -16.24
CA LEU A 151 27.41 -4.50 -14.86
C LEU A 151 27.61 -5.96 -14.48
N ASN A 152 28.51 -6.18 -13.51
CA ASN A 152 28.60 -7.49 -12.86
C ASN A 152 27.33 -7.75 -12.02
N PRO A 153 26.95 -9.02 -11.79
CA PRO A 153 25.73 -9.35 -11.05
C PRO A 153 25.72 -8.85 -9.60
N THR A 154 26.87 -8.86 -8.92
CA THR A 154 26.98 -8.41 -7.52
C THR A 154 26.69 -6.91 -7.39
N LEU A 155 27.25 -6.07 -8.26
CA LEU A 155 26.99 -4.63 -8.30
C LEU A 155 25.54 -4.33 -8.68
N SER A 156 24.99 -5.09 -9.62
CA SER A 156 23.57 -5.00 -9.97
C SER A 156 22.67 -5.29 -8.77
N THR A 157 23.02 -6.32 -7.99
CA THR A 157 22.29 -6.69 -6.77
C THR A 157 22.41 -5.62 -5.70
N LEU A 158 23.61 -5.06 -5.51
CA LEU A 158 23.81 -3.93 -4.59
C LEU A 158 22.93 -2.73 -4.99
N ILE A 159 22.91 -2.33 -6.27
CA ILE A 159 22.08 -1.21 -6.74
C ILE A 159 20.60 -1.47 -6.49
N ILE A 160 20.13 -2.68 -6.81
CA ILE A 160 18.72 -3.05 -6.61
C ILE A 160 18.40 -3.06 -5.12
N THR A 161 19.13 -3.77 -4.28
CA THR A 161 18.80 -3.90 -2.85
C THR A 161 18.89 -2.57 -2.09
N TYR A 162 19.77 -1.66 -2.50
CA TYR A 162 19.98 -0.39 -1.81
C TYR A 162 18.78 0.57 -1.85
N HIS A 163 17.81 0.37 -2.77
CA HIS A 163 16.60 1.20 -2.81
C HIS A 163 15.80 1.11 -1.51
N VAL A 164 15.86 0.01 -0.78
CA VAL A 164 15.17 -0.15 0.51
C VAL A 164 15.71 0.86 1.51
N LYS A 165 17.03 0.93 1.65
CA LYS A 165 17.72 1.85 2.57
C LYS A 165 17.51 3.31 2.17
N GLU A 166 17.64 3.62 0.89
CA GLU A 166 17.38 4.98 0.37
C GLU A 166 15.91 5.37 0.54
N GLY A 167 14.99 4.43 0.36
CA GLY A 167 13.57 4.67 0.58
C GLY A 167 13.27 5.00 2.04
N ALA A 168 13.87 4.26 2.97
CA ALA A 168 13.72 4.51 4.39
C ALA A 168 14.32 5.86 4.82
N GLU A 169 15.47 6.26 4.26
CA GLU A 169 16.07 7.58 4.47
C GLU A 169 15.15 8.70 3.95
N ILE A 170 14.70 8.61 2.70
CA ILE A 170 13.79 9.59 2.10
C ILE A 170 12.49 9.69 2.92
N ALA A 171 11.94 8.57 3.35
CA ALA A 171 10.72 8.54 4.17
C ALA A 171 10.90 9.31 5.48
N ARG A 172 12.02 9.11 6.18
CA ARG A 172 12.35 9.81 7.44
C ARG A 172 12.56 11.30 7.20
N GLU A 173 13.30 11.68 6.17
CA GLU A 173 13.52 13.09 5.77
C GLU A 173 12.21 13.84 5.51
N HIS A 174 11.22 13.15 4.94
CA HIS A 174 9.89 13.72 4.65
C HIS A 174 8.90 13.58 5.81
N GLY A 175 9.35 13.13 6.99
CA GLY A 175 8.51 13.01 8.18
C GLY A 175 7.38 11.99 8.04
N LEU A 176 7.57 10.95 7.22
CA LEU A 176 6.63 9.84 7.15
C LEU A 176 6.57 9.10 8.50
N PRO A 177 5.39 8.59 8.89
CA PRO A 177 5.26 7.75 10.08
C PRO A 177 6.20 6.55 10.08
N GLU A 178 6.74 6.19 11.25
CA GLU A 178 7.67 5.06 11.40
C GLU A 178 7.09 3.74 10.87
N LYS A 179 5.79 3.51 11.03
CA LYS A 179 5.14 2.31 10.48
C LYS A 179 5.20 2.25 8.94
N LEU A 180 5.24 3.37 8.22
CA LEU A 180 5.50 3.37 6.76
C LEU A 180 6.96 3.08 6.45
N VAL A 181 7.88 3.66 7.23
CA VAL A 181 9.32 3.40 7.10
C VAL A 181 9.60 1.91 7.28
N GLN A 182 8.99 1.28 8.27
CA GLN A 182 9.09 -0.16 8.52
C GLN A 182 8.56 -1.00 7.35
N ILE A 183 7.45 -0.60 6.71
CA ILE A 183 6.96 -1.29 5.50
C ILE A 183 7.98 -1.18 4.37
N ILE A 184 8.59 -0.01 4.17
CA ILE A 184 9.66 0.19 3.18
C ILE A 184 10.84 -0.73 3.51
N GLU A 185 11.30 -0.79 4.75
CA GLU A 185 12.44 -1.62 5.15
C GLU A 185 12.17 -3.14 5.00
N GLN A 186 10.91 -3.56 5.14
CA GLN A 186 10.53 -4.98 5.25
C GLN A 186 9.92 -5.59 3.99
N HIS A 187 9.53 -4.79 2.98
CA HIS A 187 8.71 -5.31 1.88
C HIS A 187 9.42 -6.35 1.01
N HIS A 188 10.75 -6.42 1.03
CA HIS A 188 11.50 -7.54 0.42
C HIS A 188 12.00 -8.57 1.44
N GLY A 189 11.92 -8.28 2.74
CA GLY A 189 12.46 -9.14 3.78
C GLY A 189 13.93 -9.47 3.53
N THR A 190 14.24 -10.76 3.56
CA THR A 190 15.60 -11.28 3.25
C THR A 190 15.60 -12.07 1.94
N ASP A 191 14.71 -11.73 1.02
CA ASP A 191 14.53 -12.48 -0.23
C ASP A 191 15.80 -12.47 -1.09
N LEU A 192 15.94 -13.50 -1.93
CA LEU A 192 17.04 -13.64 -2.87
C LEU A 192 16.75 -12.87 -4.16
N VAL A 193 17.71 -12.08 -4.64
CA VAL A 193 17.66 -11.44 -5.96
C VAL A 193 18.02 -12.48 -7.04
N ARG A 194 17.07 -13.39 -7.29
CA ARG A 194 17.26 -14.64 -8.05
C ARG A 194 17.88 -14.48 -9.44
N TYR A 195 17.53 -13.41 -10.16
CA TYR A 195 18.03 -13.19 -11.52
C TYR A 195 19.55 -12.98 -11.52
N PHE A 196 20.05 -12.09 -10.66
CA PHE A 196 21.48 -11.80 -10.58
C PHE A 196 22.26 -12.93 -9.89
N TYR A 197 21.67 -13.59 -8.89
CA TYR A 197 22.26 -14.79 -8.29
C TYR A 197 22.48 -15.88 -9.35
N LYS A 198 21.47 -16.18 -10.18
CA LYS A 198 21.59 -17.18 -11.25
C LYS A 198 22.66 -16.79 -12.27
N ARG A 199 22.67 -15.52 -12.71
CA ARG A 199 23.70 -15.02 -13.64
C ARG A 199 25.10 -15.13 -13.03
N ALA A 200 25.24 -14.88 -11.73
CA ALA A 200 26.50 -15.04 -11.02
C ALA A 200 26.91 -16.52 -10.88
N SER A 201 25.98 -17.43 -10.59
CA SER A 201 26.27 -18.88 -10.56
C SER A 201 26.77 -19.40 -11.91
N GLU A 202 26.17 -18.93 -13.01
CA GLU A 202 26.59 -19.30 -14.36
C GLU A 202 28.02 -18.82 -14.67
N ASN A 203 28.38 -17.60 -14.26
CA ASN A 203 29.74 -17.06 -14.39
C ASN A 203 30.74 -17.79 -13.48
N ALA A 204 30.39 -18.03 -12.22
CA ALA A 204 31.25 -18.66 -11.23
C ALA A 204 31.58 -20.13 -11.59
N GLN A 205 30.67 -20.84 -12.28
CA GLN A 205 30.96 -22.18 -12.81
C GLN A 205 32.07 -22.15 -13.88
N VAL A 206 32.16 -21.07 -14.65
CA VAL A 206 33.21 -20.87 -15.66
C VAL A 206 34.54 -20.47 -14.98
N GLU A 207 34.46 -19.61 -13.96
CA GLU A 207 35.63 -18.99 -13.32
C GLU A 207 36.16 -19.78 -12.09
N LYS A 208 35.44 -20.83 -11.67
CA LYS A 208 35.69 -21.63 -10.45
C LYS A 208 35.75 -20.80 -9.16
N GLU A 209 34.91 -19.77 -9.09
CA GLU A 209 34.77 -18.95 -7.89
C GLU A 209 33.70 -19.50 -6.94
N ASN A 210 33.87 -19.26 -5.64
CA ASN A 210 32.87 -19.58 -4.64
C ASN A 210 31.85 -18.45 -4.57
N LEU A 211 30.59 -18.75 -4.88
CA LEU A 211 29.48 -17.83 -4.79
C LEU A 211 28.85 -17.89 -3.39
N ILE A 212 28.66 -16.73 -2.75
CA ILE A 212 27.99 -16.60 -1.46
C ILE A 212 26.55 -16.13 -1.74
N GLU A 213 25.54 -16.89 -1.30
CA GLU A 213 24.13 -16.58 -1.58
C GLU A 213 23.68 -15.31 -0.84
N GLU A 214 24.22 -15.09 0.35
CA GLU A 214 23.93 -13.95 1.22
C GLU A 214 24.25 -12.60 0.55
N ASP A 215 25.26 -12.56 -0.33
CA ASP A 215 25.62 -11.34 -1.10
C ASP A 215 24.54 -10.93 -2.12
N PHE A 216 23.57 -11.82 -2.37
CA PHE A 216 22.48 -11.60 -3.29
C PHE A 216 21.12 -11.46 -2.60
N ARG A 217 21.08 -11.45 -1.26
CA ARG A 217 19.86 -11.28 -0.49
C ARG A 217 19.69 -9.84 -0.02
N TYR A 218 18.45 -9.44 0.21
CA TYR A 218 18.15 -8.20 0.93
C TYR A 218 18.62 -8.34 2.40
N GLU A 219 19.10 -7.24 2.99
CA GLU A 219 19.57 -7.20 4.38
C GLU A 219 18.43 -7.44 5.40
N GLY A 220 17.18 -7.21 5.00
CA GLY A 220 16.01 -7.31 5.87
C GLY A 220 15.74 -6.04 6.69
N PRO A 221 14.97 -6.16 7.79
CA PRO A 221 14.52 -7.41 8.41
C PRO A 221 13.36 -8.10 7.64
N LYS A 222 13.08 -9.37 7.99
CA LYS A 222 11.85 -10.06 7.55
C LYS A 222 10.61 -9.24 7.99
N PRO A 223 9.46 -9.36 7.29
CA PRO A 223 8.20 -8.78 7.73
C PRO A 223 7.92 -9.02 9.21
N GLN A 224 7.71 -7.94 9.95
CA GLN A 224 7.35 -7.95 11.38
C GLN A 224 5.83 -7.81 11.61
N SER A 225 5.07 -7.57 10.53
CA SER A 225 3.63 -7.32 10.59
C SER A 225 2.92 -7.97 9.41
N LYS A 226 1.60 -8.23 9.57
CA LYS A 226 0.77 -8.71 8.46
C LYS A 226 0.82 -7.71 7.30
N GLU A 227 0.78 -6.42 7.60
CA GLU A 227 0.79 -5.35 6.61
C GLU A 227 2.04 -5.37 5.74
N ALA A 228 3.24 -5.47 6.34
CA ALA A 228 4.49 -5.57 5.57
C ALA A 228 4.53 -6.84 4.70
N ALA A 229 4.09 -7.98 5.23
CA ALA A 229 4.03 -9.22 4.48
C ALA A 229 3.01 -9.19 3.32
N LEU A 230 1.90 -8.46 3.48
CA LEU A 230 0.94 -8.23 2.40
C LEU A 230 1.52 -7.37 1.28
N VAL A 231 2.27 -6.32 1.62
CA VAL A 231 2.98 -5.48 0.63
C VAL A 231 4.02 -6.32 -0.12
N MET A 232 4.83 -7.11 0.60
CA MET A 232 5.79 -8.06 0.01
C MET A 232 5.14 -8.99 -1.02
N LEU A 233 4.02 -9.63 -0.63
CA LEU A 233 3.31 -10.56 -1.49
C LEU A 233 2.71 -9.87 -2.71
N ALA A 234 2.11 -8.69 -2.52
CA ALA A 234 1.48 -7.93 -3.60
C ALA A 234 2.51 -7.39 -4.59
N ASP A 235 3.66 -6.90 -4.12
CA ASP A 235 4.79 -6.45 -4.94
C ASP A 235 5.28 -7.58 -5.86
N SER A 236 5.63 -8.72 -5.27
CA SER A 236 6.10 -9.90 -6.01
C SER A 236 5.06 -10.40 -7.03
N VAL A 237 3.78 -10.40 -6.65
CA VAL A 237 2.68 -10.86 -7.53
C VAL A 237 2.41 -9.90 -8.68
N GLU A 238 2.38 -8.59 -8.42
CA GLU A 238 2.15 -7.58 -9.46
C GLU A 238 3.23 -7.66 -10.53
N ALA A 239 4.50 -7.63 -10.11
CA ALA A 239 5.65 -7.66 -11.00
C ALA A 239 5.68 -8.95 -11.83
N ALA A 240 5.43 -10.10 -11.19
CA ALA A 240 5.45 -11.39 -11.86
C ALA A 240 4.30 -11.53 -12.87
N VAL A 241 3.08 -11.11 -12.52
CA VAL A 241 1.92 -11.21 -13.42
C VAL A 241 2.07 -10.25 -14.60
N LYS A 242 2.59 -9.04 -14.37
CA LYS A 242 2.87 -8.06 -15.44
C LYS A 242 3.86 -8.59 -16.48
N SER A 243 4.79 -9.44 -16.06
CA SER A 243 5.77 -10.09 -16.95
C SER A 243 5.20 -11.28 -17.77
N LEU A 244 3.97 -11.75 -17.48
CA LEU A 244 3.37 -12.86 -18.20
C LEU A 244 2.91 -12.43 -19.60
N PRO A 245 3.36 -13.11 -20.69
CA PRO A 245 2.93 -12.76 -22.05
C PRO A 245 1.43 -12.93 -22.31
N LYS A 246 0.77 -13.88 -21.61
CA LYS A 246 -0.67 -14.17 -21.72
C LYS A 246 -1.22 -14.60 -20.35
N PRO A 247 -1.72 -13.68 -19.53
CA PRO A 247 -2.17 -13.95 -18.16
C PRO A 247 -3.58 -14.56 -18.15
N THR A 248 -3.68 -15.87 -18.43
CA THR A 248 -4.96 -16.59 -18.26
C THR A 248 -5.28 -16.78 -16.77
N PRO A 249 -6.55 -16.88 -16.36
CA PRO A 249 -6.91 -17.05 -14.94
C PRO A 249 -6.18 -18.20 -14.25
N ALA A 250 -6.06 -19.36 -14.91
CA ALA A 250 -5.34 -20.52 -14.36
C ALA A 250 -3.82 -20.28 -14.21
N LYS A 251 -3.20 -19.55 -15.16
CA LYS A 251 -1.77 -19.20 -15.06
C LYS A 251 -1.50 -18.20 -13.95
N VAL A 252 -2.38 -17.21 -13.81
CA VAL A 252 -2.31 -16.22 -12.73
C VAL A 252 -2.46 -16.89 -11.37
N GLU A 253 -3.47 -17.76 -11.20
CA GLU A 253 -3.66 -18.53 -9.96
C GLU A 253 -2.44 -19.37 -9.61
N ALA A 254 -1.89 -20.11 -10.58
CA ALA A 254 -0.70 -20.93 -10.38
C ALA A 254 0.52 -20.08 -9.98
N LEU A 255 0.69 -18.91 -10.59
CA LEU A 255 1.78 -17.98 -10.28
C LEU A 255 1.65 -17.40 -8.87
N VAL A 256 0.46 -16.94 -8.48
CA VAL A 256 0.20 -16.43 -7.12
C VAL A 256 0.47 -17.51 -6.09
N GLN A 257 -0.04 -18.73 -6.31
CA GLN A 257 0.17 -19.87 -5.41
C GLN A 257 1.66 -20.22 -5.28
N LYS A 258 2.42 -20.14 -6.38
CA LYS A 258 3.86 -20.37 -6.40
C LYS A 258 4.60 -19.32 -5.57
N ILE A 259 4.35 -18.03 -5.78
CA ILE A 259 5.02 -16.95 -5.05
C ILE A 259 4.75 -17.06 -3.54
N ILE A 260 3.50 -17.28 -3.13
CA ILE A 260 3.17 -17.44 -1.71
C ILE A 260 3.94 -18.62 -1.10
N ARG A 261 4.04 -19.74 -1.83
CA ARG A 261 4.77 -20.92 -1.36
C ARG A 261 6.27 -20.64 -1.28
N GLU A 262 6.87 -20.00 -2.28
CA GLU A 262 8.30 -19.65 -2.25
C GLU A 262 8.65 -18.76 -1.06
N ARG A 263 7.80 -17.78 -0.71
CA ARG A 263 8.01 -16.93 0.48
C ARG A 263 7.85 -17.70 1.79
N LEU A 264 6.89 -18.62 1.85
CA LEU A 264 6.68 -19.48 3.01
C LEU A 264 7.85 -20.43 3.22
N ASP A 265 8.33 -21.08 2.16
CA ASP A 265 9.41 -22.06 2.20
C ASP A 265 10.77 -21.38 2.53
N ASP A 266 10.96 -20.12 2.11
CA ASP A 266 12.13 -19.29 2.46
C ASP A 266 12.03 -18.66 3.87
N GLY A 267 10.96 -18.96 4.62
CA GLY A 267 10.77 -18.47 5.99
C GLY A 267 10.51 -16.97 6.10
N GLN A 268 10.09 -16.29 5.02
CA GLN A 268 9.88 -14.82 5.05
C GLN A 268 8.77 -14.39 6.02
N PHE A 269 7.90 -15.31 6.44
CA PHE A 269 6.78 -15.02 7.35
C PHE A 269 7.02 -15.42 8.81
N ASP A 270 8.21 -15.92 9.16
CA ASP A 270 8.52 -16.46 10.49
C ASP A 270 8.38 -15.41 11.62
N GLU A 271 8.52 -14.12 11.27
CA GLU A 271 8.54 -13.00 12.21
C GLU A 271 7.25 -12.17 12.15
N CYS A 272 6.22 -12.65 11.43
CA CYS A 272 4.91 -12.02 11.38
C CYS A 272 3.77 -12.99 11.71
N ASN A 273 2.65 -12.45 12.21
CA ASN A 273 1.52 -13.27 12.65
C ASN A 273 0.58 -13.70 11.51
N LEU A 274 1.09 -14.05 10.32
CA LEU A 274 0.26 -14.58 9.22
C LEU A 274 -0.02 -16.07 9.41
N THR A 275 -1.28 -16.45 9.36
CA THR A 275 -1.68 -17.87 9.41
C THR A 275 -1.77 -18.47 8.01
N LEU A 276 -1.70 -19.80 7.89
CA LEU A 276 -1.97 -20.49 6.60
C LEU A 276 -3.37 -20.20 6.07
N LYS A 277 -4.34 -19.95 6.97
CA LYS A 277 -5.68 -19.49 6.59
C LYS A 277 -5.64 -18.10 5.97
N ASP A 278 -4.87 -17.18 6.55
CA ASP A 278 -4.66 -15.85 5.99
C ASP A 278 -4.03 -15.94 4.60
N LEU A 279 -2.98 -16.74 4.41
CA LEU A 279 -2.34 -16.92 3.09
C LEU A 279 -3.30 -17.42 2.01
N ASN A 280 -4.21 -18.35 2.35
CA ASN A 280 -5.25 -18.80 1.43
C ASN A 280 -6.25 -17.69 1.08
N ASN A 281 -6.64 -16.87 2.06
CA ASN A 281 -7.51 -15.72 1.81
C ASN A 281 -6.80 -14.65 0.95
N VAL A 282 -5.53 -14.37 1.21
CA VAL A 282 -4.69 -13.45 0.42
C VAL A 282 -4.63 -13.90 -1.03
N LYS A 283 -4.35 -15.18 -1.28
CA LYS A 283 -4.37 -15.77 -2.63
C LYS A 283 -5.70 -15.49 -3.34
N ASN A 284 -6.82 -15.78 -2.69
CA ASN A 284 -8.14 -15.62 -3.27
C ASN A 284 -8.45 -14.13 -3.56
N SER A 285 -8.05 -13.22 -2.66
CA SER A 285 -8.17 -11.77 -2.89
C SER A 285 -7.35 -11.32 -4.09
N PHE A 286 -6.10 -11.76 -4.22
CA PHE A 286 -5.26 -11.42 -5.37
C PHE A 286 -5.86 -11.93 -6.68
N ILE A 287 -6.29 -13.19 -6.75
CA ILE A 287 -6.91 -13.77 -7.95
C ILE A 287 -8.15 -12.97 -8.36
N LYS A 288 -8.97 -12.55 -7.39
CA LYS A 288 -10.17 -11.74 -7.65
C LYS A 288 -9.83 -10.37 -8.24
N VAL A 289 -8.87 -9.66 -7.65
CA VAL A 289 -8.45 -8.33 -8.13
C VAL A 289 -7.78 -8.43 -9.51
N LEU A 290 -6.84 -9.36 -9.68
CA LEU A 290 -6.15 -9.59 -10.95
C LEU A 290 -7.13 -10.02 -12.04
N GLY A 291 -8.11 -10.87 -11.72
CA GLY A 291 -9.19 -11.22 -12.64
C GLY A 291 -9.86 -9.97 -13.21
N GLY A 292 -10.29 -9.04 -12.35
CA GLY A 292 -10.87 -7.76 -12.75
C GLY A 292 -9.98 -6.90 -13.64
N MET A 293 -8.65 -6.95 -13.45
CA MET A 293 -7.68 -6.18 -14.23
C MET A 293 -7.38 -6.79 -15.61
N PHE A 294 -7.36 -8.12 -15.70
CA PHE A 294 -6.97 -8.86 -16.92
C PHE A 294 -8.15 -9.43 -17.70
N HIS A 295 -9.40 -9.18 -17.28
CA HIS A 295 -10.54 -9.35 -18.18
C HIS A 295 -10.37 -8.37 -19.34
N ASN A 296 -10.03 -8.92 -20.52
CA ASN A 296 -10.02 -8.21 -21.79
C ASN A 296 -11.16 -7.21 -21.81
N ARG A 297 -10.85 -5.90 -21.95
CA ARG A 297 -11.76 -5.05 -22.72
C ARG A 297 -12.04 -5.87 -23.96
N ILE A 298 -13.31 -6.21 -24.19
CA ILE A 298 -13.74 -6.92 -25.40
C ILE A 298 -13.09 -6.16 -26.56
N GLU A 299 -12.04 -6.74 -27.16
CA GLU A 299 -11.53 -6.24 -28.42
C GLU A 299 -12.66 -6.49 -29.39
N TYR A 300 -13.33 -5.42 -29.78
CA TYR A 300 -14.29 -5.52 -30.87
C TYR A 300 -13.51 -6.06 -32.07
N PRO A 301 -13.93 -7.20 -32.65
CA PRO A 301 -13.31 -7.73 -33.85
C PRO A 301 -13.18 -6.61 -34.88
N GLU A 302 -12.07 -6.51 -35.61
CA GLU A 302 -11.84 -5.43 -36.60
C GLU A 302 -13.01 -5.28 -37.58
N ASN A 303 -13.67 -6.38 -37.90
CA ASN A 303 -14.89 -6.48 -38.68
C ASN A 303 -16.08 -5.67 -38.09
N VAL A 304 -16.20 -5.57 -36.76
CA VAL A 304 -17.21 -4.73 -36.09
C VAL A 304 -16.83 -3.25 -36.18
N LEU A 305 -15.54 -2.91 -36.05
CA LEU A 305 -15.06 -1.54 -36.22
C LEU A 305 -15.24 -1.04 -37.66
N GLN A 306 -14.92 -1.87 -38.65
CA GLN A 306 -15.13 -1.59 -40.08
C GLN A 306 -16.62 -1.44 -40.43
N GLU A 307 -17.52 -2.21 -39.80
CA GLU A 307 -18.96 -2.08 -40.01
C GLU A 307 -19.53 -0.78 -39.41
N ILE A 308 -18.98 -0.33 -38.26
CA ILE A 308 -19.33 0.95 -37.63
C ILE A 308 -18.84 2.13 -38.49
N GLU A 309 -17.64 2.04 -39.06
CA GLU A 309 -17.10 3.06 -39.98
C GLU A 309 -17.87 3.12 -41.30
N ARG A 310 -18.24 1.96 -41.88
CA ARG A 310 -19.11 1.89 -43.07
C ARG A 310 -20.51 2.47 -42.83
N LYS A 311 -21.10 2.23 -41.66
CA LYS A 311 -22.41 2.81 -41.30
C LYS A 311 -22.35 4.33 -41.12
N LYS A 312 -21.22 4.89 -40.66
CA LYS A 312 -21.02 6.34 -40.58
C LYS A 312 -20.85 7.00 -41.95
N THR A 313 -20.14 6.35 -42.88
CA THR A 313 -19.93 6.87 -44.25
C THR A 313 -21.18 6.77 -45.13
N ASN A 314 -22.01 5.75 -44.92
CA ASN A 314 -23.28 5.60 -45.67
C ASN A 314 -24.44 6.44 -45.09
N GLY A 315 -24.28 7.01 -43.90
CA GLY A 315 -25.30 7.88 -43.28
C GLY A 315 -25.23 9.36 -43.71
N ASP A 316 -24.17 9.77 -44.41
CA ASP A 316 -23.90 11.17 -44.77
C ASP A 316 -24.12 11.48 -46.26
N THR A 317 -24.51 10.48 -47.07
CA THR A 317 -24.82 10.62 -48.50
C THR A 317 -26.33 10.62 -48.81
N GLY A 318 -27.16 10.82 -47.79
CA GLY A 318 -28.62 10.90 -47.91
C GLY A 318 -29.19 12.27 -47.53
N LYS A 319 -28.79 13.33 -48.24
CA LYS A 319 -29.53 14.59 -48.35
C LYS A 319 -29.42 15.15 -49.76
#